data_AF-A0A2G6HHJ0-F1
#
_entry.id   AF-A0A2G6HHJ0-F1
#
_cell.length_a   1.000
_cell.length_b   1.000
_cell.length_c   1.000
_cell.angle_alpha   90.00
_cell.angle_beta   90.00
_cell.angle_gamma   90.00
#
_symmetry.space_group_name_H-M   'P 1'
#
loop_
_entity.id
_entity.type
_entity.pdbx_description
1 polymer ?
#
loop_
_entity_poly.entity_id
_entity_poly.type
_entity_poly.pdbx_seq_one_letter_code
_entity_poly.pdbx_strand_id
1 'polypeptide(L)'
;SIEKMAEVGETVSGSLFKPATNPAQLDILNRLETLLALVEGWVDEVTQQACKPWLENIGNLTEVFRRRRAADGPEQNVWNTLVGLQLRPRRIRDAANLWAALTQDRGAEQRDAIWGHPDMIPTSEHLDDPLQFVSGEEPQLTDLDAELEKLLKNTEDDD
;
A
#
# COMPACT_ATOMS: atom_id res chain seq x y z
N SER A 1 4.23 -10.15 35.67
CA SER A 1 5.67 -10.48 35.54
C SER A 1 6.13 -10.23 34.13
N ILE A 2 7.36 -9.73 33.98
CA ILE A 2 8.08 -9.61 32.69
C ILE A 2 8.06 -10.93 31.91
N GLU A 3 8.12 -12.04 32.64
CA GLU A 3 8.00 -13.42 32.13
C GLU A 3 6.68 -13.69 31.38
N LYS A 4 5.55 -13.16 31.89
CA LYS A 4 4.23 -13.29 31.25
C LYS A 4 4.12 -12.41 30.00
N MET A 5 4.87 -11.30 29.95
CA MET A 5 4.93 -10.42 28.77
C MET A 5 5.82 -11.03 27.67
N ALA A 6 6.90 -11.70 28.06
CA ALA A 6 7.76 -12.47 27.15
C ALA A 6 7.01 -13.69 26.57
N GLU A 7 6.27 -14.43 27.40
CA GLU A 7 5.44 -15.57 26.99
C GLU A 7 4.33 -15.16 26.02
N VAL A 8 3.70 -13.99 26.25
CA VAL A 8 2.74 -13.39 25.31
C VAL A 8 3.44 -12.98 24.01
N GLY A 9 4.64 -12.39 24.06
CA GLY A 9 5.41 -12.05 22.87
C GLY A 9 5.83 -13.27 22.05
N GLU A 10 6.16 -14.38 22.72
CA GLU A 10 6.61 -15.63 22.11
C GLU A 10 5.43 -16.44 21.52
N THR A 11 4.27 -16.45 22.19
CA THR A 11 3.03 -17.05 21.66
C THR A 11 2.43 -16.22 20.53
N VAL A 12 2.48 -14.89 20.60
CA VAL A 12 2.08 -14.00 19.49
C VAL A 12 3.00 -14.20 18.30
N SER A 13 4.32 -14.27 18.49
CA SER A 13 5.26 -14.69 17.45
C SER A 13 4.86 -16.04 16.84
N GLY A 14 4.77 -17.11 17.65
CA GLY A 14 4.47 -18.45 17.15
C GLY A 14 3.10 -18.60 16.46
N SER A 15 2.11 -17.75 16.81
CA SER A 15 0.78 -17.73 16.19
C SER A 15 0.72 -16.90 14.91
N LEU A 16 1.52 -15.83 14.81
CA LEU A 16 1.63 -15.00 13.60
C LEU A 16 2.41 -15.71 12.48
N PHE A 17 3.28 -16.65 12.84
CA PHE A 17 4.19 -17.33 11.91
C PHE A 17 3.69 -18.69 11.38
N LYS A 18 2.42 -19.05 11.64
CA LYS A 18 1.80 -20.20 10.97
C LYS A 18 1.37 -19.78 9.56
N PRO A 19 1.66 -20.57 8.51
CA PRO A 19 1.13 -20.32 7.17
C PRO A 19 -0.38 -20.12 7.25
N ALA A 20 -0.90 -19.10 6.57
CA ALA A 20 -2.34 -18.91 6.44
C ALA A 20 -2.94 -20.19 5.86
N THR A 21 -3.84 -20.81 6.63
CA THR A 21 -4.40 -22.12 6.30
C THR A 21 -5.85 -22.04 5.89
N ASN A 22 -6.53 -20.92 6.17
CA ASN A 22 -7.94 -20.73 5.84
C ASN A 22 -8.14 -19.59 4.81
N PRO A 23 -9.27 -19.59 4.06
CA PRO A 23 -9.53 -18.61 3.01
C PRO A 23 -9.53 -17.15 3.49
N ALA A 24 -10.02 -16.87 4.70
CA ALA A 24 -10.07 -15.52 5.24
C ALA A 24 -8.68 -14.95 5.53
N GLN A 25 -7.76 -15.78 6.05
CA GLN A 25 -6.36 -15.40 6.28
C GLN A 25 -5.64 -15.12 4.96
N LEU A 26 -5.91 -15.92 3.91
CA LEU A 26 -5.34 -15.68 2.58
C LEU A 26 -5.85 -14.37 1.97
N ASP A 27 -7.13 -14.03 2.15
CA ASP A 27 -7.67 -12.74 1.72
C ASP A 27 -6.99 -11.57 2.42
N ILE A 28 -6.80 -11.66 3.74
CA ILE A 28 -6.08 -10.65 4.53
C ILE A 28 -4.64 -10.50 4.05
N LEU A 29 -3.93 -11.62 3.80
CA LEU A 29 -2.58 -11.58 3.25
C LEU A 29 -2.56 -10.88 1.89
N ASN A 30 -3.49 -11.21 0.99
CA ASN A 30 -3.59 -10.55 -0.33
C ASN A 30 -3.81 -9.03 -0.19
N ARG A 31 -4.63 -8.58 0.77
CA ARG A 31 -4.83 -7.15 1.04
C ARG A 31 -3.55 -6.50 1.56
N LEU A 32 -2.85 -7.13 2.48
CA LEU A 32 -1.55 -6.64 2.99
C LEU A 32 -0.49 -6.58 1.89
N GLU A 33 -0.39 -7.60 1.04
CA GLU A 33 0.49 -7.60 -0.13
C GLU A 33 0.14 -6.47 -1.11
N THR A 34 -1.15 -6.22 -1.33
CA THR A 34 -1.63 -5.13 -2.18
C THR A 34 -1.25 -3.77 -1.58
N LEU A 35 -1.48 -3.56 -0.28
CA LEU A 35 -1.10 -2.34 0.43
C LEU A 35 0.41 -2.10 0.33
N LEU A 36 1.22 -3.12 0.57
CA LEU A 36 2.67 -3.00 0.49
C LEU A 36 3.13 -2.69 -0.94
N ALA A 37 2.53 -3.33 -1.96
CA ALA A 37 2.80 -2.99 -3.36
C ALA A 37 2.42 -1.54 -3.69
N LEU A 38 1.32 -1.03 -3.14
CA LEU A 38 0.88 0.36 -3.31
C LEU A 38 1.85 1.35 -2.68
N VAL A 39 2.32 1.09 -1.46
CA VAL A 39 3.35 1.91 -0.80
C VAL A 39 4.61 1.96 -1.64
N GLU A 40 5.12 0.81 -2.07
CA GLU A 40 6.33 0.73 -2.89
C GLU A 40 6.17 1.44 -4.24
N GLY A 41 5.02 1.25 -4.91
CA GLY A 41 4.72 1.93 -6.16
C GLY A 41 4.63 3.45 -6.00
N TRP A 42 4.05 3.93 -4.88
CA TRP A 42 3.94 5.36 -4.58
C TRP A 42 5.32 5.97 -4.35
N VAL A 43 6.18 5.31 -3.56
CA VAL A 43 7.56 5.73 -3.33
C VAL A 43 8.35 5.81 -4.64
N ASP A 44 8.22 4.82 -5.53
CA ASP A 44 8.86 4.82 -6.85
C ASP A 44 8.43 6.05 -7.68
N GLU A 45 7.13 6.36 -7.71
CA GLU A 45 6.59 7.50 -8.46
C GLU A 45 7.03 8.85 -7.87
N VAL A 46 6.89 9.04 -6.55
CA VAL A 46 7.31 10.27 -5.87
C VAL A 46 8.80 10.54 -6.07
N THR A 47 9.62 9.49 -5.92
CA THR A 47 11.07 9.58 -6.13
C THR A 47 11.39 9.95 -7.57
N GLN A 48 10.72 9.34 -8.54
CA GLN A 48 10.92 9.66 -9.95
C GLN A 48 10.57 11.12 -10.25
N GLN A 49 9.43 11.62 -9.76
CA GLN A 49 9.03 13.02 -9.96
C GLN A 49 9.99 14.00 -9.30
N ALA A 50 10.43 13.71 -8.07
CA ALA A 50 11.38 14.56 -7.35
C ALA A 50 12.76 14.62 -8.02
N CYS A 51 13.23 13.52 -8.60
CA CYS A 51 14.52 13.43 -9.26
C CYS A 51 14.53 13.94 -10.70
N LYS A 52 13.38 13.94 -11.39
CA LYS A 52 13.25 14.29 -12.82
C LYS A 52 13.90 15.63 -13.22
N PRO A 53 13.83 16.73 -12.43
CA PRO A 53 14.48 17.99 -12.77
C PRO A 53 16.01 17.96 -12.75
N TRP A 54 16.60 17.00 -12.02
CA TRP A 54 18.03 16.93 -11.73
C TRP A 54 18.74 15.81 -12.49
N LEU A 55 17.99 14.77 -12.87
CA LEU A 55 18.52 13.56 -13.49
C LEU A 55 17.80 13.29 -14.81
N GLU A 56 18.43 13.70 -15.92
CA GLU A 56 17.90 13.53 -17.29
C GLU A 56 17.49 12.07 -17.59
N ASN A 57 18.23 11.11 -17.03
CA ASN A 57 18.04 9.67 -17.27
C ASN A 57 17.42 8.91 -16.09
N ILE A 58 16.63 9.58 -15.23
CA ILE A 58 16.03 8.93 -14.04
C ILE A 58 15.24 7.67 -14.40
N GLY A 59 14.52 7.65 -15.53
CA GLY A 59 13.76 6.48 -15.97
C GLY A 59 14.63 5.23 -16.21
N ASN A 60 15.82 5.41 -16.77
CA ASN A 60 16.78 4.31 -16.97
C ASN A 60 17.30 3.77 -15.62
N LEU A 61 17.55 4.67 -14.67
CA LEU A 61 18.00 4.30 -13.33
C LEU A 61 16.89 3.58 -12.55
N THR A 62 15.65 4.07 -12.61
CA THR A 62 14.47 3.40 -12.03
C THR A 62 14.32 1.99 -12.59
N GLU A 63 14.50 1.81 -13.91
CA GLU A 63 14.44 0.48 -14.55
C GLU A 63 15.55 -0.46 -14.05
N VAL A 64 16.77 0.03 -13.82
CA VAL A 64 17.86 -0.76 -13.21
C VAL A 64 17.47 -1.23 -11.81
N PHE A 65 16.91 -0.35 -10.98
CA PHE A 65 16.44 -0.71 -9.64
C PHE A 65 15.28 -1.70 -9.67
N ARG A 66 14.34 -1.55 -10.61
CA ARG A 66 13.23 -2.51 -10.82
C ARG A 66 13.75 -3.89 -11.21
N ARG A 67 14.73 -3.97 -12.12
CA ARG A 67 15.35 -5.24 -12.51
C ARG A 67 16.10 -5.88 -11.36
N ARG A 68 16.78 -5.09 -10.53
CA ARG A 68 17.43 -5.59 -9.31
C ARG A 68 16.41 -6.20 -8.35
N ARG A 69 15.32 -5.47 -8.05
CA ARG A 69 14.17 -5.96 -7.25
C ARG A 69 13.54 -7.24 -7.80
N ALA A 70 13.40 -7.33 -9.12
CA ALA A 70 12.85 -8.52 -9.77
C ALA A 70 13.83 -9.70 -9.82
N ALA A 71 15.13 -9.44 -9.74
CA ALA A 71 16.20 -10.42 -9.80
C ALA A 71 16.66 -10.90 -8.40
N ASP A 72 16.06 -10.39 -7.32
CA ASP A 72 16.70 -10.46 -6.01
C ASP A 72 16.90 -11.88 -5.48
N GLY A 73 18.12 -12.07 -4.97
CA GLY A 73 18.69 -13.31 -4.48
C GLY A 73 18.19 -13.72 -3.09
N PRO A 74 18.82 -14.77 -2.50
CA PRO A 74 18.30 -15.54 -1.37
C PRO A 74 17.85 -14.73 -0.13
N GLU A 75 18.42 -13.54 0.08
CA GLU A 75 18.20 -12.68 1.25
C GLU A 75 16.79 -12.05 1.33
N GLN A 76 16.07 -11.86 0.22
CA GLN A 76 14.74 -11.20 0.24
C GLN A 76 13.57 -12.12 0.56
N ASN A 77 13.80 -13.44 0.62
CA ASN A 77 12.79 -14.42 1.04
C ASN A 77 12.52 -14.42 2.55
N VAL A 78 13.17 -13.55 3.32
CA VAL A 78 12.99 -13.48 4.78
C VAL A 78 11.55 -13.09 5.13
N TRP A 79 10.89 -12.18 4.38
CA TRP A 79 9.49 -11.80 4.64
C TRP A 79 8.48 -12.89 4.29
N ASN A 80 8.71 -13.60 3.17
CA ASN A 80 7.91 -14.76 2.78
C ASN A 80 8.03 -15.87 3.84
N THR A 81 9.24 -16.09 4.34
CA THR A 81 9.52 -17.15 5.32
C THR A 81 9.00 -16.80 6.72
N LEU A 82 9.01 -15.51 7.10
CA LEU A 82 8.59 -15.08 8.43
C LEU A 82 7.09 -14.79 8.53
N VAL A 83 6.48 -14.12 7.57
CA VAL A 83 5.09 -13.61 7.69
C VAL A 83 4.17 -14.15 6.59
N GLY A 84 4.70 -14.92 5.64
CA GLY A 84 3.94 -15.40 4.49
C GLY A 84 3.55 -14.30 3.48
N LEU A 85 4.15 -13.12 3.60
CA LEU A 85 3.93 -12.00 2.68
C LEU A 85 4.90 -12.10 1.50
N GLN A 86 4.35 -12.07 0.28
CA GLN A 86 5.11 -12.10 -0.96
C GLN A 86 4.99 -10.80 -1.71
N LEU A 87 6.11 -10.06 -1.75
CA LEU A 87 6.20 -8.88 -2.58
C LEU A 87 6.48 -9.29 -4.03
N ARG A 88 5.42 -9.46 -4.83
CA ARG A 88 5.54 -9.86 -6.23
C ARG A 88 6.05 -8.67 -7.06
N PRO A 89 7.18 -8.79 -7.77
CA PRO A 89 7.71 -7.68 -8.58
C PRO A 89 6.72 -7.13 -9.60
N ARG A 90 5.82 -7.99 -10.11
CA ARG A 90 4.72 -7.57 -10.98
C ARG A 90 3.77 -6.59 -10.28
N ARG A 91 3.32 -6.89 -9.05
CA ARG A 91 2.37 -6.05 -8.30
C ARG A 91 2.94 -4.68 -7.97
N ILE A 92 4.24 -4.60 -7.65
CA ILE A 92 4.92 -3.32 -7.43
C ILE A 92 4.90 -2.46 -8.72
N ARG A 93 5.17 -3.09 -9.87
CA ARG A 93 5.13 -2.40 -11.17
C ARG A 93 3.72 -1.90 -11.50
N ASP A 94 2.70 -2.74 -11.27
CA ASP A 94 1.31 -2.39 -11.51
C ASP A 94 0.90 -1.19 -10.64
N ALA A 95 1.29 -1.19 -9.36
CA ALA A 95 1.08 -0.05 -8.46
C ALA A 95 1.82 1.22 -8.92
N ALA A 96 3.09 1.12 -9.32
CA ALA A 96 3.83 2.27 -9.84
C ALA A 96 3.16 2.87 -11.08
N ASN A 97 2.62 2.03 -11.98
CA ASN A 97 1.89 2.49 -13.15
C ASN A 97 0.57 3.20 -12.78
N LEU A 98 -0.16 2.67 -11.79
CA LEU A 98 -1.36 3.32 -11.26
C LEU A 98 -1.05 4.73 -10.74
N TRP A 99 -0.02 4.85 -9.89
CA TRP A 99 0.36 6.15 -9.33
C TRP A 99 0.89 7.13 -10.39
N ALA A 100 1.63 6.65 -11.39
CA ALA A 100 2.06 7.47 -12.51
C ALA A 100 0.86 8.00 -13.33
N ALA A 101 -0.12 7.12 -13.62
CA ALA A 101 -1.33 7.51 -14.33
C ALA A 101 -2.16 8.53 -13.53
N LEU A 102 -2.33 8.30 -12.21
CA LEU A 102 -3.03 9.23 -11.32
C LEU A 102 -2.31 10.58 -11.21
N THR A 103 -0.97 10.57 -11.12
CA THR A 103 -0.15 11.80 -11.08
C THR A 103 -0.28 12.58 -12.38
N GLN A 104 -0.32 11.89 -13.53
CA GLN A 104 -0.46 12.52 -14.84
C GLN A 104 -1.85 13.14 -15.02
N ASP A 105 -2.90 12.48 -14.55
CA ASP A 105 -4.29 12.91 -14.72
C ASP A 105 -4.68 14.02 -13.72
N ARG A 106 -4.34 13.84 -12.43
CA ARG A 106 -4.83 14.69 -11.35
C ARG A 106 -3.76 15.53 -10.65
N GLY A 107 -2.49 15.21 -10.84
CA GLY A 107 -1.38 15.88 -10.15
C GLY A 107 -0.96 15.20 -8.85
N ALA A 108 0.13 15.71 -8.26
CA ALA A 108 0.77 15.10 -7.10
C ALA A 108 -0.06 15.23 -5.80
N GLU A 109 -0.76 16.36 -5.62
CA GLU A 109 -1.55 16.62 -4.41
C GLU A 109 -2.73 15.65 -4.31
N GLN A 110 -3.48 15.48 -5.41
CA GLN A 110 -4.60 14.54 -5.51
C GLN A 110 -4.13 13.08 -5.41
N ARG A 111 -2.96 12.75 -5.98
CA ARG A 111 -2.35 11.43 -5.78
C ARG A 111 -2.11 11.15 -4.30
N ASP A 112 -1.53 12.11 -3.57
CA ASP A 112 -1.16 11.92 -2.17
C ASP A 112 -2.37 11.94 -1.23
N ALA A 113 -3.43 12.67 -1.59
CA ALA A 113 -4.69 12.72 -0.85
C ALA A 113 -5.37 11.35 -0.68
N ILE A 114 -5.09 10.38 -1.57
CA ILE A 114 -5.59 9.00 -1.48
C ILE A 114 -5.22 8.32 -0.15
N TRP A 115 -4.10 8.70 0.48
CA TRP A 115 -3.71 8.16 1.78
C TRP A 115 -4.51 8.74 2.96
N GLY A 116 -5.36 9.73 2.72
CA GLY A 116 -6.14 10.41 3.75
C GLY A 116 -7.22 9.55 4.41
N HIS A 117 -7.68 8.49 3.75
CA HIS A 117 -8.67 7.56 4.31
C HIS A 117 -8.47 6.14 3.76
N PRO A 118 -8.60 5.08 4.58
CA PRO A 118 -8.41 3.70 4.14
C PRO A 118 -9.30 3.28 2.95
N ASP A 119 -10.51 3.81 2.86
CA ASP A 119 -11.47 3.46 1.81
C ASP A 119 -11.12 4.06 0.43
N MET A 120 -10.23 5.04 0.40
CA MET A 120 -9.74 5.63 -0.85
C MET A 120 -8.59 4.82 -1.46
N ILE A 121 -7.94 3.97 -0.66
CA ILE A 121 -6.76 3.23 -1.09
C ILE A 121 -7.14 2.22 -2.19
N PRO A 122 -6.38 2.15 -3.31
CA PRO A 122 -6.68 1.21 -4.37
C PRO A 122 -6.70 -0.25 -3.89
N THR A 123 -7.50 -1.08 -4.53
CA THR A 123 -7.59 -2.51 -4.26
C THR A 123 -6.74 -3.31 -5.25
N SER A 124 -6.68 -4.63 -5.07
CA SER A 124 -5.98 -5.50 -6.02
C SER A 124 -6.60 -5.43 -7.43
N GLU A 125 -7.91 -5.22 -7.52
CA GLU A 125 -8.63 -5.07 -8.79
C GLU A 125 -8.21 -3.79 -9.53
N HIS A 126 -8.01 -2.69 -8.79
CA HIS A 126 -7.49 -1.45 -9.36
C HIS A 126 -6.05 -1.59 -9.87
N LEU A 127 -5.25 -2.49 -9.31
CA LEU A 127 -3.93 -2.82 -9.86
C LEU A 127 -4.02 -3.62 -11.16
N ASP A 128 -5.08 -4.40 -11.34
CA ASP A 128 -5.33 -5.17 -12.56
C ASP A 128 -5.93 -4.28 -13.69
N ASP A 129 -6.67 -3.22 -13.33
CA ASP A 129 -7.11 -2.14 -14.24
C ASP A 129 -6.89 -0.73 -13.64
N PRO A 130 -5.68 -0.16 -13.82
CA PRO A 130 -5.35 1.17 -13.27
C PRO A 130 -6.18 2.32 -13.84
N LEU A 131 -6.66 2.20 -15.08
CA LEU A 131 -7.41 3.27 -15.74
C LEU A 131 -8.81 3.41 -15.15
N GLN A 132 -9.42 2.30 -14.72
CA GLN A 132 -10.70 2.34 -14.01
C GLN A 132 -10.61 3.16 -12.72
N PHE A 133 -9.52 3.02 -11.96
CA PHE A 133 -9.31 3.78 -10.73
C PHE A 133 -9.06 5.27 -11.03
N VAL A 134 -8.21 5.58 -12.01
CA VAL A 134 -7.86 6.97 -12.36
C VAL A 134 -9.04 7.73 -12.99
N SER A 135 -9.94 7.05 -13.69
CA SER A 135 -11.14 7.67 -14.29
C SER A 135 -12.36 7.72 -13.37
N GLY A 136 -12.38 6.95 -12.28
CA GLY A 136 -13.48 6.95 -11.32
C GLY A 136 -13.64 8.30 -10.63
N GLU A 137 -14.88 8.71 -10.30
CA GLU A 137 -15.10 9.91 -9.48
C GLU A 137 -14.31 9.81 -8.16
N GLU A 138 -13.87 10.95 -7.62
CA GLU A 138 -13.22 10.97 -6.30
C GLU A 138 -14.07 10.16 -5.31
N PRO A 139 -13.48 9.24 -4.54
CA PRO A 139 -14.20 8.57 -3.46
C PRO A 139 -14.69 9.66 -2.50
N GLN A 140 -15.96 10.03 -2.66
CA GLN A 140 -16.61 10.98 -1.77
C GLN A 140 -16.60 10.34 -0.39
N LEU A 141 -16.28 11.12 0.65
CA LEU A 141 -16.62 10.73 2.02
C LEU A 141 -18.05 10.23 1.98
N THR A 142 -18.30 9.01 2.45
CA THR A 142 -19.68 8.53 2.39
C THR A 142 -20.54 9.48 3.22
N ASP A 143 -21.81 9.69 2.84
CA ASP A 143 -22.72 10.56 3.59
C ASP A 143 -22.75 10.18 5.09
N LEU A 144 -22.52 8.90 5.38
CA LEU A 144 -22.37 8.35 6.73
C LEU A 144 -21.17 8.93 7.50
N ASP A 145 -20.00 9.04 6.86
CA ASP A 145 -18.79 9.57 7.50
C ASP A 145 -18.93 11.08 7.77
N ALA A 146 -19.56 11.80 6.85
CA ALA A 146 -19.85 13.23 7.01
C ALA A 146 -20.89 13.48 8.12
N GLU A 147 -21.88 12.59 8.28
CA GLU A 147 -22.82 12.62 9.40
C GLU A 147 -22.17 12.26 10.74
N LEU A 148 -21.27 11.27 10.77
CA LEU A 148 -20.49 10.89 11.95
C LEU A 148 -19.60 12.03 12.43
N GLU A 149 -18.91 12.72 11.51
CA GLU A 149 -18.06 13.87 11.85
C GLU A 149 -18.88 15.04 12.42
N LYS A 150 -20.09 15.29 11.89
CA LYS A 150 -21.03 16.28 12.44
C LYS A 150 -21.51 15.90 13.83
N LEU A 151 -21.81 14.62 14.08
CA LEU A 151 -22.22 14.14 15.40
C LEU A 151 -21.09 14.29 16.44
N LEU A 152 -19.85 13.96 16.06
CA LEU A 152 -18.68 14.11 16.93
C LEU A 152 -18.38 15.58 17.26
N LYS A 153 -18.47 16.49 16.28
CA LYS A 153 -18.32 17.94 16.53
C LYS A 153 -19.40 18.50 17.45
N ASN A 154 -20.67 18.10 17.25
CA ASN A 154 -21.76 18.57 18.10
C ASN A 154 -21.64 18.07 19.56
N THR A 155 -20.97 16.94 19.82
CA THR A 155 -20.75 16.46 21.19
C THR A 155 -19.59 17.15 21.92
N GLU A 156 -18.69 17.83 21.21
CA GLU A 156 -17.60 18.62 21.82
C GLU A 156 -18.04 20.04 22.22
N ASP A 157 -19.14 20.54 21.66
CA ASP A 157 -19.68 21.89 21.93
C ASP A 157 -20.70 21.93 23.10
N ASP A 158 -21.06 20.78 23.68
CA ASP A 158 -22.09 20.63 24.75
C ASP A 158 -21.51 20.48 26.18
N ASP A 159 -20.19 20.66 26.36
CA ASP A 159 -19.48 20.76 27.66
C ASP A 159 -18.89 22.18 27.89
#